data_AF-A0A0F8ZYB8-F1
#
_entry.id   AF-A0A0F8ZYB8-F1
#
_cell.length_a   1.000
_cell.length_b   1.000
_cell.length_c   1.000
_cell.angle_alpha   90.00
_cell.angle_beta   90.00
_cell.angle_gamma   90.00
#
_symmetry.space_group_name_H-M   'P 1'
#
loop_
_entity.id
_entity.type
_entity.pdbx_description
1 polymer ?
#
loop_
_entity_poly.entity_id
_entity_poly.type
_entity_poly.pdbx_seq_one_letter_code
_entity_poly.pdbx_strand_id
1 'polypeptide(L)'
;RLSPFYHNLNNTALTTGYGYFMEAVETTGSTAAFDADSSGTGEGVTSVTVEHTVASNADRLLLVGLSTDVAEDGVTYGGAAMTLLGEASISAVVGSVFYYLLNPATGANDIVASFVASGNMIVEATSWYGVDMDTPFGTMVGDTGTGTAVSVTVVTEAGDVVVDCVSANDGPTVAEGADQTEPTAGGATVASKMTGGWSYQAGADGGVMSWTLGTSKQWASVAVPIKPASTTSRSVMFVSDTTKIFKYTYDSDTGLTLDATDTTASAVAGRPAKMNGNHYSPMGSGATAQKLTGITWADVTGTWKADHLATFQEGVTPKLARVNSTTPNKVELNADTGAVGDNWSGGSSVGDTSTKITDLVEAQDQLFP
;
A
#
# COMPACT_ATOMS: atom_id res chain seq x y z
N ARG A 1 8.70 17.35 5.66
CA ARG A 1 10.07 16.83 5.89
C ARG A 1 10.61 17.51 7.13
N LEU A 2 10.48 16.85 8.28
CA LEU A 2 11.00 17.37 9.54
C LEU A 2 12.53 17.29 9.47
N SER A 3 13.20 18.40 9.76
CA SER A 3 14.64 18.40 10.06
C SER A 3 14.90 17.35 11.16
N PRO A 4 16.01 16.60 11.16
CA PRO A 4 16.28 15.63 12.21
C PRO A 4 16.46 16.36 13.55
N PHE A 5 15.37 16.50 14.30
CA PHE A 5 15.43 16.95 15.68
C PHE A 5 16.05 15.81 16.49
N TYR A 6 17.08 16.15 17.27
CA TYR A 6 17.59 15.29 18.32
C TYR A 6 16.46 15.02 19.33
N HIS A 7 15.87 13.82 19.28
CA HIS A 7 14.99 13.36 20.34
C HIS A 7 15.82 12.56 21.34
N ASN A 8 16.14 13.18 22.48
CA ASN A 8 16.60 12.42 23.64
C ASN A 8 15.40 11.61 24.17
N LEU A 9 15.37 10.31 23.89
CA LEU A 9 14.39 9.42 24.46
C LEU A 9 14.69 9.26 25.96
N ASN A 10 13.70 9.58 26.79
CA ASN A 10 13.80 9.56 28.26
C ASN A 10 13.72 8.12 28.82
N ASN A 11 14.43 7.19 28.19
CA ASN A 11 14.50 5.78 28.58
C ASN A 11 15.97 5.43 28.87
N THR A 12 16.28 5.12 30.13
CA THR A 12 17.64 4.81 30.61
C THR A 12 18.29 3.59 29.96
N ALA A 13 17.54 2.73 29.26
CA ALA A 13 18.10 1.65 28.45
C ALA A 13 18.57 2.10 27.05
N LEU A 14 18.14 3.29 26.60
CA LEU A 14 18.50 3.90 25.31
C LEU A 14 19.48 5.07 25.48
N THR A 15 19.86 5.43 26.71
CA THR A 15 20.69 6.61 27.03
C THR A 15 22.21 6.38 26.94
N THR A 16 22.69 5.35 26.24
CA THR A 16 24.14 5.12 26.09
C THR A 16 24.68 5.42 24.70
N GLY A 17 23.89 6.00 23.79
CA GLY A 17 24.38 6.40 22.47
C GLY A 17 23.48 7.37 21.72
N TYR A 18 24.06 8.05 20.73
CA TYR A 18 23.33 8.85 19.76
C TYR A 18 22.62 7.92 18.78
N GLY A 19 21.30 8.07 18.62
CA GLY A 19 20.53 7.39 17.59
C GLY A 19 20.10 8.35 16.49
N TYR A 20 19.95 7.84 15.27
CA TYR A 20 19.49 8.63 14.14
C TYR A 20 18.17 8.11 13.62
N PHE A 21 17.32 9.04 13.20
CA PHE A 21 16.02 8.78 12.62
C PHE A 21 16.06 9.14 11.14
N MET A 22 15.60 8.23 10.30
CA MET A 22 15.54 8.42 8.84
C MET A 22 14.17 7.99 8.32
N GLU A 23 13.52 8.86 7.56
CA GLU A 23 12.29 8.52 6.83
C GLU A 23 12.63 8.08 5.41
N ALA A 24 12.05 6.96 4.99
CA ALA A 24 12.02 6.58 3.60
C ALA A 24 10.63 6.12 3.19
N VAL A 25 10.56 5.84 1.90
CA VAL A 25 9.43 5.31 1.20
C VAL A 25 9.81 3.88 0.86
N GLU A 26 9.04 2.91 1.33
CA GLU A 26 9.22 1.55 0.84
C GLU A 26 8.64 1.41 -0.57
N THR A 27 9.41 0.72 -1.45
CA THR A 27 9.05 0.48 -2.85
C THR A 27 8.87 -1.00 -3.17
N THR A 28 8.48 -1.81 -2.19
CA THR A 28 8.08 -3.20 -2.42
C THR A 28 6.56 -3.26 -2.37
N GLY A 29 5.94 -3.38 -3.55
CA GLY A 29 4.49 -3.53 -3.66
C GLY A 29 4.07 -4.90 -3.14
N SER A 30 2.90 -4.95 -2.52
CA SER A 30 2.21 -6.22 -2.31
C SER A 30 1.44 -6.57 -3.57
N THR A 31 1.09 -7.83 -3.75
CA THR A 31 0.10 -8.24 -4.76
C THR A 31 -1.26 -8.29 -4.08
N ALA A 32 -2.28 -7.69 -4.69
CA ALA A 32 -3.66 -7.95 -4.27
C ALA A 32 -3.94 -9.45 -4.45
N ALA A 33 -4.32 -10.11 -3.36
CA ALA A 33 -4.53 -11.55 -3.36
C ALA A 33 -5.88 -11.88 -2.73
N PHE A 34 -6.55 -12.85 -3.35
CA PHE A 34 -7.83 -13.37 -2.90
C PHE A 34 -7.66 -14.05 -1.53
N ASP A 35 -8.59 -13.77 -0.61
CA ASP A 35 -8.63 -14.36 0.72
C ASP A 35 -9.74 -15.41 0.83
N ALA A 36 -10.99 -14.95 0.83
CA ALA A 36 -12.17 -15.79 0.99
C ALA A 36 -13.39 -15.21 0.28
N ASP A 37 -14.38 -16.06 0.05
CA ASP A 37 -15.68 -15.72 -0.50
C ASP A 37 -16.85 -16.27 0.32
N SER A 38 -18.01 -15.62 0.20
CA SER A 38 -19.27 -16.07 0.79
C SER A 38 -20.45 -15.52 -0.01
N SER A 39 -21.59 -16.22 0.00
CA SER A 39 -22.82 -15.70 -0.60
C SER A 39 -24.06 -16.07 0.18
N GLY A 40 -25.13 -15.33 -0.08
CA GLY A 40 -26.46 -15.57 0.47
C GLY A 40 -27.54 -14.97 -0.40
N THR A 41 -28.76 -15.49 -0.29
CA THR A 41 -29.91 -15.03 -1.07
C THR A 41 -31.12 -14.80 -0.18
N GLY A 42 -32.04 -13.95 -0.64
CA GLY A 42 -33.29 -13.67 0.04
C GLY A 42 -34.41 -13.40 -0.96
N GLU A 43 -35.53 -14.08 -0.79
CA GLU A 43 -36.75 -13.91 -1.60
C GLU A 43 -37.81 -13.18 -0.78
N GLY A 44 -38.25 -12.01 -1.24
CA GLY A 44 -39.28 -11.23 -0.55
C GLY A 44 -38.88 -10.80 0.86
N VAL A 45 -37.60 -10.43 1.05
CA VAL A 45 -37.05 -10.00 2.35
C VAL A 45 -36.63 -8.54 2.29
N THR A 46 -36.38 -7.90 3.44
CA THR A 46 -35.80 -6.56 3.53
C THR A 46 -34.32 -6.58 3.92
N SER A 47 -33.76 -7.75 4.20
CA SER A 47 -32.37 -7.92 4.59
C SER A 47 -31.86 -9.33 4.30
N VAL A 48 -30.58 -9.44 3.96
CA VAL A 48 -29.84 -10.70 3.87
C VAL A 48 -28.61 -10.63 4.77
N THR A 49 -28.38 -11.69 5.54
CA THR A 49 -27.22 -11.83 6.43
C THR A 49 -26.35 -12.98 5.98
N VAL A 50 -25.06 -12.74 5.82
CA VAL A 50 -24.06 -13.72 5.38
C VAL A 50 -22.87 -13.68 6.33
N GLU A 51 -22.49 -14.81 6.92
CA GLU A 51 -21.24 -14.90 7.68
C GLU A 51 -20.06 -14.88 6.69
N HIS A 52 -19.08 -14.00 6.94
CA HIS A 52 -17.86 -13.92 6.15
C HIS A 52 -16.63 -13.87 7.06
N THR A 53 -15.65 -14.73 6.77
CA THR A 53 -14.41 -14.83 7.54
C THR A 53 -13.28 -14.13 6.81
N VAL A 54 -12.74 -13.06 7.41
CA VAL A 54 -11.56 -12.36 6.89
C VAL A 54 -10.29 -12.86 7.61
N ALA A 55 -9.28 -13.28 6.87
CA ALA A 55 -8.01 -13.72 7.44
C ALA A 55 -7.19 -12.57 8.02
N SER A 56 -6.27 -12.91 8.92
CA SER A 56 -5.39 -11.94 9.59
C SER A 56 -4.17 -11.58 8.73
N ASN A 57 -4.42 -10.97 7.57
CA ASN A 57 -3.40 -10.39 6.68
C ASN A 57 -3.37 -8.85 6.79
N ALA A 58 -2.31 -8.22 6.28
CA ALA A 58 -2.23 -6.76 6.18
C ALA A 58 -3.00 -6.22 4.97
N ASP A 59 -3.37 -4.94 5.03
CA ASP A 59 -3.94 -4.17 3.91
C ASP A 59 -5.17 -4.86 3.30
N ARG A 60 -6.22 -5.00 4.12
CA ARG A 60 -7.39 -5.83 3.80
C ARG A 60 -8.50 -5.02 3.14
N LEU A 61 -9.19 -5.66 2.23
CA LEU A 61 -10.40 -5.16 1.60
C LEU A 61 -11.49 -6.23 1.70
N LEU A 62 -12.67 -5.85 2.17
CA LEU A 62 -13.89 -6.61 1.95
C LEU A 62 -14.71 -5.91 0.87
N LEU A 63 -14.97 -6.60 -0.23
CA LEU A 63 -15.84 -6.15 -1.30
C LEU A 63 -17.11 -7.00 -1.28
N VAL A 64 -18.25 -6.35 -1.15
CA VAL A 64 -19.57 -6.96 -1.19
C VAL A 64 -20.27 -6.41 -2.42
N GLY A 65 -20.96 -7.27 -3.15
CA GLY A 65 -21.89 -6.76 -4.13
C GLY A 65 -23.19 -7.50 -4.14
N LEU A 66 -24.15 -6.78 -4.68
CA LEU A 66 -25.55 -7.05 -4.55
C LEU A 66 -26.12 -7.19 -5.94
N SER A 67 -26.85 -8.27 -6.17
CA SER A 67 -27.84 -8.33 -7.23
C SER A 67 -29.21 -8.09 -6.61
N THR A 68 -29.93 -7.07 -7.05
CA THR A 68 -31.21 -6.72 -6.44
C THR A 68 -32.21 -6.08 -7.40
N ASP A 69 -33.50 -6.25 -7.13
CA ASP A 69 -34.62 -5.60 -7.83
C ASP A 69 -35.22 -4.42 -7.03
N VAL A 70 -34.64 -4.11 -5.86
CA VAL A 70 -35.06 -3.05 -4.95
C VAL A 70 -33.84 -2.25 -4.50
N ALA A 71 -34.01 -0.95 -4.24
CA ALA A 71 -32.91 -0.12 -3.73
C ALA A 71 -32.41 -0.60 -2.36
N GLU A 72 -31.10 -0.57 -2.20
CA GLU A 72 -30.42 -0.84 -0.95
C GLU A 72 -30.55 0.32 0.06
N ASP A 73 -30.47 -0.01 1.34
CA ASP A 73 -30.47 0.92 2.48
C ASP A 73 -29.11 0.89 3.23
N GLY A 74 -28.15 0.14 2.67
CA GLY A 74 -26.78 0.03 3.18
C GLY A 74 -26.35 -1.38 3.53
N VAL A 75 -25.05 -1.54 3.73
CA VAL A 75 -24.40 -2.80 4.08
C VAL A 75 -23.52 -2.57 5.31
N THR A 76 -23.50 -3.54 6.23
CA THR A 76 -22.57 -3.55 7.37
C THR A 76 -21.77 -4.84 7.43
N TYR A 77 -20.58 -4.80 8.03
CA TYR A 77 -19.77 -5.98 8.36
C TYR A 77 -19.36 -5.93 9.83
N GLY A 78 -19.76 -6.92 10.63
CA GLY A 78 -19.52 -6.90 12.09
C GLY A 78 -20.08 -5.66 12.79
N GLY A 79 -21.12 -5.05 12.22
CA GLY A 79 -21.71 -3.79 12.66
C GLY A 79 -21.03 -2.51 12.17
N ALA A 80 -19.87 -2.60 11.50
CA ALA A 80 -19.25 -1.44 10.83
C ALA A 80 -19.95 -1.14 9.51
N ALA A 81 -20.31 0.11 9.27
CA ALA A 81 -20.93 0.53 8.01
C ALA A 81 -19.94 0.44 6.85
N MET A 82 -20.38 -0.13 5.73
CA MET A 82 -19.61 -0.19 4.48
C MET A 82 -19.91 1.03 3.61
N THR A 83 -18.99 1.36 2.71
CA THR A 83 -19.12 2.49 1.78
C THR A 83 -19.62 2.00 0.43
N LEU A 84 -20.61 2.67 -0.14
CA LEU A 84 -21.07 2.42 -1.51
C LEU A 84 -19.96 2.83 -2.49
N LEU A 85 -19.52 1.89 -3.34
CA LEU A 85 -18.54 2.14 -4.39
C LEU A 85 -19.22 2.64 -5.67
N GLY A 86 -20.34 2.02 -6.05
CA GLY A 86 -21.11 2.39 -7.22
C GLY A 86 -22.11 1.30 -7.62
N GLU A 87 -22.91 1.62 -8.63
CA GLU A 87 -24.01 0.78 -9.08
C GLU A 87 -24.27 0.93 -10.59
N ALA A 88 -24.92 -0.09 -11.15
CA ALA A 88 -25.65 -0.01 -12.41
C ALA A 88 -27.02 -0.64 -12.22
N SER A 89 -28.07 -0.02 -12.74
CA SER A 89 -29.43 -0.57 -12.66
C SER A 89 -30.24 -0.26 -13.91
N ILE A 90 -31.13 -1.17 -14.27
CA ILE A 90 -32.01 -1.01 -15.43
C ILE A 90 -33.47 -1.07 -15.02
N SER A 91 -34.19 0.04 -15.27
CA SER A 91 -35.65 0.15 -15.16
C SER A 91 -36.25 -0.31 -13.83
N ALA A 92 -35.49 -0.26 -12.73
CA ALA A 92 -35.88 -0.82 -11.43
C ALA A 92 -36.30 -2.31 -11.49
N VAL A 93 -35.68 -3.06 -12.40
CA VAL A 93 -35.91 -4.51 -12.59
C VAL A 93 -34.76 -5.31 -11.98
N VAL A 94 -33.53 -4.89 -12.28
CA VAL A 94 -32.33 -5.52 -11.76
C VAL A 94 -31.20 -4.49 -11.67
N GLY A 95 -30.41 -4.58 -10.61
CA GLY A 95 -29.24 -3.75 -10.37
C GLY A 95 -28.09 -4.57 -9.80
N SER A 96 -26.87 -4.12 -10.14
CA SER A 96 -25.60 -4.62 -9.66
C SER A 96 -24.91 -3.50 -8.88
N VAL A 97 -24.58 -3.76 -7.62
CA VAL A 97 -24.06 -2.74 -6.69
C VAL A 97 -22.80 -3.25 -6.01
N PHE A 98 -21.81 -2.39 -5.79
CA PHE A 98 -20.66 -2.70 -4.94
C PHE A 98 -20.60 -1.83 -3.69
N TYR A 99 -20.35 -2.46 -2.56
CA TYR A 99 -19.97 -1.87 -1.28
C TYR A 99 -18.60 -2.37 -0.87
N TYR A 100 -17.83 -1.54 -0.17
CA TYR A 100 -16.54 -1.94 0.34
C TYR A 100 -16.29 -1.49 1.78
N LEU A 101 -15.39 -2.21 2.44
CA LEU A 101 -14.81 -1.83 3.72
C LEU A 101 -13.30 -2.09 3.66
N LEU A 102 -12.53 -1.05 3.96
CA LEU A 102 -11.09 -1.15 4.16
C LEU A 102 -10.78 -1.59 5.58
N ASN A 103 -9.70 -2.35 5.74
CA ASN A 103 -9.28 -2.94 7.01
C ASN A 103 -10.43 -3.57 7.83
N PRO A 104 -11.30 -4.42 7.23
CA PRO A 104 -12.36 -5.12 7.95
C PRO A 104 -11.79 -5.90 9.14
N ALA A 105 -12.58 -6.04 10.20
CA ALA A 105 -12.22 -6.86 11.35
C ALA A 105 -11.93 -8.30 10.91
N THR A 106 -10.93 -8.94 11.51
CA THR A 106 -10.56 -10.32 11.17
C THR A 106 -11.47 -11.34 11.87
N GLY A 107 -11.47 -12.57 11.38
CA GLY A 107 -12.34 -13.64 11.88
C GLY A 107 -13.74 -13.61 11.25
N ALA A 108 -14.61 -14.47 11.75
CA ALA A 108 -15.99 -14.58 11.28
C ALA A 108 -16.83 -13.42 11.83
N ASN A 109 -17.41 -12.63 10.93
CA ASN A 109 -18.41 -11.62 11.27
C ASN A 109 -19.52 -11.60 10.21
N ASP A 110 -20.66 -11.04 10.57
CA ASP A 110 -21.81 -10.96 9.68
C ASP A 110 -21.71 -9.77 8.73
N ILE A 111 -21.89 -10.04 7.44
CA ILE A 111 -22.34 -9.07 6.46
C ILE A 111 -23.86 -8.96 6.59
N VAL A 112 -24.39 -7.75 6.74
CA VAL A 112 -25.84 -7.49 6.74
C VAL A 112 -26.15 -6.45 5.66
N ALA A 113 -26.76 -6.90 4.56
CA ALA A 113 -27.28 -6.04 3.50
C ALA A 113 -28.75 -5.74 3.77
N SER A 114 -29.11 -4.46 3.83
CA SER A 114 -30.48 -3.98 4.09
C SER A 114 -31.03 -3.24 2.88
N PHE A 115 -32.36 -3.23 2.74
CA PHE A 115 -33.05 -2.71 1.56
C PHE A 115 -34.29 -1.93 1.95
N VAL A 116 -34.66 -0.95 1.13
CA VAL A 116 -35.74 0.01 1.45
C VAL A 116 -37.14 -0.63 1.42
N ALA A 117 -37.28 -1.78 0.78
CA ALA A 117 -38.51 -2.56 0.70
C ALA A 117 -38.23 -4.05 0.53
N SER A 118 -39.29 -4.86 0.61
CA SER A 118 -39.22 -6.29 0.34
C SER A 118 -38.91 -6.54 -1.13
N GLY A 119 -37.87 -7.33 -1.42
CA GLY A 119 -37.41 -7.64 -2.78
C GLY A 119 -36.69 -8.98 -2.88
N ASN A 120 -36.11 -9.24 -4.04
CA ASN A 120 -35.24 -10.37 -4.29
C ASN A 120 -33.79 -9.90 -4.28
N MET A 121 -32.96 -10.58 -3.50
CA MET A 121 -31.56 -10.18 -3.32
C MET A 121 -30.61 -11.36 -3.35
N ILE A 122 -29.44 -11.08 -3.89
CA ILE A 122 -28.26 -11.93 -3.81
C ILE A 122 -27.16 -11.06 -3.24
N VAL A 123 -26.48 -11.57 -2.22
CA VAL A 123 -25.28 -10.98 -1.63
C VAL A 123 -24.13 -11.91 -1.96
N GLU A 124 -23.11 -11.38 -2.63
CA GLU A 124 -21.85 -12.05 -2.89
C GLU A 124 -20.73 -11.20 -2.32
N ALA A 125 -19.78 -11.82 -1.65
CA ALA A 125 -18.69 -11.11 -1.00
C ALA A 125 -17.36 -11.80 -1.24
N THR A 126 -16.32 -11.00 -1.45
CA THR A 126 -14.94 -11.44 -1.54
C THR A 126 -14.07 -10.56 -0.65
N SER A 127 -13.15 -11.18 0.08
CA SER A 127 -12.10 -10.48 0.81
C SER A 127 -10.76 -10.63 0.11
N TRP A 128 -9.92 -9.61 0.28
CA TRP A 128 -8.62 -9.47 -0.35
C TRP A 128 -7.63 -8.91 0.66
N TYR A 129 -6.35 -9.19 0.44
CA TYR A 129 -5.24 -8.58 1.19
C TYR A 129 -4.16 -8.06 0.25
N GLY A 130 -3.29 -7.18 0.76
CA GLY A 130 -2.30 -6.51 -0.08
C GLY A 130 -2.91 -5.50 -1.04
N VAL A 131 -4.00 -4.85 -0.66
CA VAL A 131 -4.71 -3.81 -1.43
C VAL A 131 -4.19 -2.42 -1.06
N ASP A 132 -4.22 -1.46 -1.97
CA ASP A 132 -3.89 -0.06 -1.66
C ASP A 132 -4.94 0.57 -0.74
N MET A 133 -4.55 0.98 0.47
CA MET A 133 -5.50 1.54 1.44
C MET A 133 -5.81 3.02 1.21
N ASP A 134 -5.00 3.74 0.43
CA ASP A 134 -5.22 5.15 0.10
C ASP A 134 -6.03 5.28 -1.20
N THR A 135 -5.70 4.46 -2.20
CA THR A 135 -6.35 4.41 -3.51
C THR A 135 -6.70 2.98 -3.93
N PRO A 136 -7.66 2.31 -3.26
CA PRO A 136 -7.96 0.88 -3.45
C PRO A 136 -8.52 0.51 -4.81
N PHE A 137 -9.04 1.47 -5.57
CA PHE A 137 -9.76 1.20 -6.81
C PHE A 137 -9.29 2.07 -7.96
N GLY A 138 -9.30 1.49 -9.17
CA GLY A 138 -9.36 2.23 -10.42
C GLY A 138 -10.75 2.85 -10.65
N THR A 139 -10.97 3.36 -11.86
CA THR A 139 -12.31 3.85 -12.24
C THR A 139 -13.25 2.67 -12.45
N MET A 140 -14.31 2.60 -11.64
CA MET A 140 -15.40 1.67 -11.83
C MET A 140 -16.19 2.01 -13.10
N VAL A 141 -16.62 0.97 -13.81
CA VAL A 141 -17.49 1.10 -14.99
C VAL A 141 -18.71 0.22 -14.79
N GLY A 142 -19.87 0.72 -15.16
CA GLY A 142 -21.12 -0.03 -15.18
C GLY A 142 -21.77 0.06 -16.55
N ASP A 143 -22.47 -1.01 -16.94
CA ASP A 143 -23.28 -1.03 -18.16
C ASP A 143 -24.59 -1.79 -17.91
N THR A 144 -25.56 -1.56 -18.79
CA THR A 144 -26.87 -2.21 -18.73
C THR A 144 -27.37 -2.56 -20.13
N GLY A 145 -28.25 -3.56 -20.23
CA GLY A 145 -28.79 -3.91 -21.52
C GLY A 145 -29.90 -4.93 -21.50
N THR A 146 -30.27 -5.38 -22.70
CA THR A 146 -31.18 -6.50 -22.91
C THR A 146 -30.63 -7.37 -24.02
N GLY A 147 -30.44 -8.65 -23.73
CA GLY A 147 -29.82 -9.58 -24.67
C GLY A 147 -29.21 -10.75 -23.93
N THR A 148 -28.34 -11.48 -24.62
CA THR A 148 -27.57 -12.59 -24.03
C THR A 148 -26.10 -12.25 -23.82
N ALA A 149 -25.59 -11.18 -24.43
CA ALA A 149 -24.20 -10.75 -24.29
C ALA A 149 -24.11 -9.58 -23.31
N VAL A 150 -23.26 -9.74 -22.30
CA VAL A 150 -22.91 -8.73 -21.30
C VAL A 150 -21.42 -8.46 -21.41
N SER A 151 -21.01 -7.20 -21.42
CA SER A 151 -19.59 -6.84 -21.39
C SER A 151 -19.39 -5.46 -20.78
N VAL A 152 -18.45 -5.37 -19.86
CA VAL A 152 -17.97 -4.13 -19.27
C VAL A 152 -16.46 -4.07 -19.48
N THR A 153 -15.91 -2.88 -19.75
CA THR A 153 -14.47 -2.70 -19.92
C THR A 153 -13.95 -1.61 -19.00
N VAL A 154 -13.00 -1.97 -18.15
CA VAL A 154 -12.26 -1.05 -17.28
C VAL A 154 -10.86 -0.80 -17.80
N VAL A 155 -10.23 0.28 -17.34
CA VAL A 155 -8.80 0.52 -17.58
C VAL A 155 -8.01 -0.17 -16.48
N THR A 156 -7.03 -1.00 -16.85
CA THR A 156 -6.18 -1.74 -15.92
C THR A 156 -4.73 -1.30 -15.99
N GLU A 157 -4.03 -1.51 -14.89
CA GLU A 157 -2.58 -1.37 -14.76
C GLU A 157 -1.95 -2.68 -14.31
N ALA A 158 -0.63 -2.78 -14.43
CA ALA A 158 0.10 -3.97 -14.03
C ALA A 158 -0.04 -4.22 -12.52
N GLY A 159 -0.50 -5.42 -12.14
CA GLY A 159 -0.71 -5.82 -10.75
C GLY A 159 -2.14 -5.62 -10.25
N ASP A 160 -3.01 -4.95 -11.01
CA ASP A 160 -4.44 -4.86 -10.70
C ASP A 160 -5.08 -6.25 -10.67
N VAL A 161 -6.15 -6.37 -9.89
CA VAL A 161 -7.13 -7.46 -10.02
C VAL A 161 -8.45 -6.83 -10.42
N VAL A 162 -9.03 -7.22 -11.55
CA VAL A 162 -10.35 -6.73 -11.96
C VAL A 162 -11.39 -7.63 -11.36
N VAL A 163 -12.40 -7.04 -10.73
CA VAL A 163 -13.57 -7.74 -10.18
C VAL A 163 -14.82 -7.20 -10.82
N ASP A 164 -15.79 -8.06 -11.05
CA ASP A 164 -17.08 -7.68 -11.59
C ASP A 164 -18.23 -8.45 -10.96
N CYS A 165 -19.42 -7.89 -11.09
CA CYS A 165 -20.64 -8.63 -10.89
C CYS A 165 -21.65 -8.32 -12.00
N VAL A 166 -22.50 -9.29 -12.26
CA VAL A 166 -23.62 -9.20 -13.20
C VAL A 166 -24.89 -9.61 -12.49
N SER A 167 -25.98 -8.95 -12.83
CA SER A 167 -27.30 -9.27 -12.32
C SER A 167 -28.27 -9.36 -13.50
N ALA A 168 -28.99 -10.47 -13.60
CA ALA A 168 -29.91 -10.75 -14.70
C ALA A 168 -31.32 -11.09 -14.20
N ASN A 169 -32.33 -10.51 -14.87
CA ASN A 169 -33.74 -10.70 -14.53
C ASN A 169 -34.30 -12.06 -14.97
N ASP A 170 -35.28 -12.58 -14.25
CA ASP A 170 -35.97 -13.88 -14.45
C ASP A 170 -35.04 -15.10 -14.38
N GLY A 171 -33.93 -14.98 -13.66
CA GLY A 171 -33.07 -16.11 -13.31
C GLY A 171 -32.49 -16.93 -14.48
N PRO A 172 -31.95 -16.34 -15.57
CA PRO A 172 -31.27 -17.11 -16.60
C PRO A 172 -29.98 -17.73 -16.04
N THR A 173 -29.44 -18.75 -16.70
CA THR A 173 -28.05 -19.15 -16.44
C THR A 173 -27.12 -18.02 -16.87
N VAL A 174 -26.10 -17.75 -16.06
CA VAL A 174 -24.98 -16.84 -16.38
C VAL A 174 -23.71 -17.68 -16.54
N ALA A 175 -22.81 -17.27 -17.43
CA ALA A 175 -21.50 -17.90 -17.60
C ALA A 175 -20.47 -16.80 -17.86
N GLU A 176 -19.37 -16.84 -17.12
CA GLU A 176 -18.26 -15.90 -17.19
C GLU A 176 -17.50 -16.01 -18.52
N GLY A 177 -16.84 -14.93 -18.91
CA GLY A 177 -16.00 -14.88 -20.09
C GLY A 177 -14.69 -15.66 -19.94
N ALA A 178 -13.93 -15.69 -21.03
CA ALA A 178 -12.58 -16.25 -20.99
C ALA A 178 -11.70 -15.43 -20.02
N ASP A 179 -10.79 -16.11 -19.33
CA ASP A 179 -9.81 -15.54 -18.40
C ASP A 179 -10.39 -14.99 -17.07
N GLN A 180 -11.72 -15.05 -16.91
CA GLN A 180 -12.41 -14.78 -15.65
C GLN A 180 -12.47 -16.02 -14.76
N THR A 181 -12.39 -15.80 -13.44
CA THR A 181 -12.58 -16.81 -12.41
C THR A 181 -13.79 -16.46 -11.56
N GLU A 182 -14.79 -17.33 -11.53
CA GLU A 182 -15.92 -17.24 -10.61
C GLU A 182 -15.51 -17.78 -9.22
N PRO A 183 -15.73 -17.03 -8.11
CA PRO A 183 -15.56 -17.56 -6.76
C PRO A 183 -16.47 -18.76 -6.50
N THR A 184 -16.14 -19.59 -5.50
CA THR A 184 -16.93 -20.81 -5.20
C THR A 184 -18.37 -20.49 -4.81
N ALA A 185 -18.59 -19.31 -4.22
CA ALA A 185 -19.88 -18.77 -3.81
C ALA A 185 -20.59 -17.98 -4.92
N GLY A 186 -20.01 -17.86 -6.12
CA GLY A 186 -20.56 -17.15 -7.27
C GLY A 186 -21.72 -17.87 -7.97
N GLY A 187 -22.45 -17.15 -8.82
CA GLY A 187 -23.44 -17.74 -9.73
C GLY A 187 -24.78 -18.04 -9.06
N ALA A 188 -25.13 -17.30 -8.01
CA ALA A 188 -26.32 -17.55 -7.21
C ALA A 188 -27.61 -17.18 -7.97
N THR A 189 -28.67 -17.97 -7.76
CA THR A 189 -30.02 -17.69 -8.29
C THR A 189 -31.01 -17.62 -7.14
N VAL A 190 -31.86 -16.59 -7.12
CA VAL A 190 -32.96 -16.47 -6.16
C VAL A 190 -34.29 -16.76 -6.85
N ALA A 191 -34.95 -17.85 -6.42
CA ALA A 191 -36.32 -18.24 -6.80
C ALA A 191 -36.66 -18.22 -8.32
N SER A 192 -35.65 -18.39 -9.19
CA SER A 192 -35.77 -18.19 -10.65
C SER A 192 -36.29 -16.79 -11.04
N LYS A 193 -36.12 -15.80 -10.16
CA LYS A 193 -36.48 -14.39 -10.37
C LYS A 193 -35.28 -13.55 -10.73
N MET A 194 -34.11 -13.93 -10.26
CA MET A 194 -32.87 -13.22 -10.54
C MET A 194 -31.68 -14.18 -10.42
N THR A 195 -30.68 -13.95 -11.25
CA THR A 195 -29.37 -14.60 -11.15
C THR A 195 -28.31 -13.51 -11.00
N GLY A 196 -27.40 -13.71 -10.06
CA GLY A 196 -26.18 -12.95 -9.88
C GLY A 196 -25.00 -13.78 -10.38
N GLY A 197 -23.99 -13.12 -10.92
CA GLY A 197 -22.69 -13.71 -11.21
C GLY A 197 -21.61 -12.80 -10.66
N TRP A 198 -20.52 -13.39 -10.18
CA TRP A 198 -19.36 -12.69 -9.65
C TRP A 198 -18.10 -13.27 -10.25
N SER A 199 -17.17 -12.42 -10.69
CA SER A 199 -15.89 -12.94 -11.14
C SER A 199 -14.74 -11.99 -10.88
N TYR A 200 -13.54 -12.51 -11.04
CA TYR A 200 -12.32 -11.72 -11.02
C TYR A 200 -11.30 -12.26 -12.03
N GLN A 201 -10.40 -11.38 -12.47
CA GLN A 201 -9.26 -11.74 -13.32
C GLN A 201 -8.05 -10.86 -13.01
N ALA A 202 -6.86 -11.27 -13.46
CA ALA A 202 -5.69 -10.40 -13.36
C ALA A 202 -5.82 -9.25 -14.35
N GLY A 203 -5.45 -8.03 -13.95
CA GLY A 203 -5.46 -6.86 -14.85
C GLY A 203 -4.50 -6.99 -16.04
N ALA A 204 -3.54 -7.93 -15.96
CA ALA A 204 -2.65 -8.30 -17.06
C ALA A 204 -3.37 -9.04 -18.21
N ASP A 205 -4.51 -9.66 -17.92
CA ASP A 205 -5.36 -10.33 -18.92
C ASP A 205 -6.29 -9.32 -19.63
N GLY A 206 -6.17 -8.03 -19.27
CA GLY A 206 -6.96 -6.93 -19.79
C GLY A 206 -8.07 -6.51 -18.82
N GLY A 207 -8.86 -5.51 -19.24
CA GLY A 207 -9.95 -4.96 -18.44
C GLY A 207 -11.35 -5.35 -18.89
N VAL A 208 -11.48 -6.28 -19.84
CA VAL A 208 -12.79 -6.72 -20.34
C VAL A 208 -13.32 -7.81 -19.41
N MET A 209 -14.47 -7.54 -18.79
CA MET A 209 -15.24 -8.51 -18.03
C MET A 209 -16.54 -8.79 -18.79
N SER A 210 -16.90 -10.05 -18.99
CA SER A 210 -18.03 -10.42 -19.85
C SER A 210 -18.82 -11.61 -19.32
N TRP A 211 -20.11 -11.64 -19.67
CA TRP A 211 -20.99 -12.75 -19.32
C TRP A 211 -21.91 -13.13 -20.47
N THR A 212 -22.25 -14.41 -20.54
CA THR A 212 -23.25 -14.94 -21.46
C THR A 212 -24.48 -15.43 -20.71
N LEU A 213 -25.64 -14.85 -21.00
CA LEU A 213 -26.92 -15.30 -20.46
C LEU A 213 -27.50 -16.43 -21.33
N GLY A 214 -28.08 -17.45 -20.69
CA GLY A 214 -28.73 -18.57 -21.39
C GLY A 214 -29.99 -18.17 -22.17
N THR A 215 -30.63 -17.05 -21.79
CA THR A 215 -31.75 -16.46 -22.52
C THR A 215 -31.68 -14.93 -22.49
N SER A 216 -32.29 -14.28 -23.49
CA SER A 216 -32.29 -12.82 -23.58
C SER A 216 -33.08 -12.21 -22.42
N LYS A 217 -32.40 -11.46 -21.55
CA LYS A 217 -32.98 -10.80 -20.36
C LYS A 217 -32.39 -9.41 -20.18
N GLN A 218 -33.07 -8.62 -19.36
CA GLN A 218 -32.49 -7.38 -18.85
C GLN A 218 -31.36 -7.72 -17.88
N TRP A 219 -30.27 -6.97 -17.99
CA TRP A 219 -29.10 -7.16 -17.16
C TRP A 219 -28.50 -5.81 -16.76
N ALA A 220 -27.85 -5.81 -15.61
CA ALA A 220 -26.91 -4.79 -15.17
C ALA A 220 -25.59 -5.48 -14.84
N SER A 221 -24.48 -4.77 -15.04
CA SER A 221 -23.17 -5.27 -14.65
C SER A 221 -22.26 -4.11 -14.27
N VAL A 222 -21.37 -4.35 -13.31
CA VAL A 222 -20.37 -3.41 -12.88
C VAL A 222 -19.02 -4.10 -12.75
N ALA A 223 -17.94 -3.40 -13.08
CA ALA A 223 -16.57 -3.87 -12.92
C ALA A 223 -15.68 -2.77 -12.36
N VAL A 224 -14.68 -3.15 -11.57
CA VAL A 224 -13.69 -2.23 -11.00
C VAL A 224 -12.32 -2.91 -10.87
N PRO A 225 -11.22 -2.22 -11.20
CA PRO A 225 -9.88 -2.69 -10.84
C PRO A 225 -9.61 -2.45 -9.35
N ILE A 226 -9.29 -3.51 -8.60
CA ILE A 226 -8.66 -3.43 -7.28
C ILE A 226 -7.18 -3.14 -7.49
N LYS A 227 -6.71 -2.08 -6.83
CA LYS A 227 -5.31 -1.68 -6.87
C LYS A 227 -4.52 -2.47 -5.82
N PRO A 228 -3.44 -3.16 -6.22
CA PRO A 228 -2.53 -3.74 -5.25
C PRO A 228 -1.92 -2.62 -4.42
N ALA A 229 -1.54 -2.90 -3.17
CA ALA A 229 -0.80 -1.97 -2.35
C ALA A 229 0.42 -1.50 -3.14
N SER A 230 0.38 -0.25 -3.59
CA SER A 230 1.36 0.27 -4.53
C SER A 230 2.76 0.25 -3.92
N THR A 231 3.75 0.04 -4.79
CA THR A 231 5.18 0.35 -4.60
C THR A 231 5.48 1.82 -4.23
N THR A 232 4.47 2.64 -3.93
CA THR A 232 4.64 3.99 -3.39
C THR A 232 4.24 4.06 -1.92
N SER A 233 5.27 3.98 -1.07
CA SER A 233 5.40 4.77 0.17
C SER A 233 4.49 4.41 1.33
N ARG A 234 4.65 3.21 1.88
CA ARG A 234 4.57 3.16 3.35
C ARG A 234 5.70 4.02 3.91
N SER A 235 5.36 4.94 4.80
CA SER A 235 6.37 5.70 5.53
C SER A 235 7.12 4.69 6.39
N VAL A 236 8.36 4.43 6.01
CA VAL A 236 9.24 3.60 6.81
C VAL A 236 10.15 4.49 7.61
N MET A 237 10.23 4.17 8.89
CA MET A 237 11.10 4.81 9.84
C MET A 237 12.26 3.87 10.13
N PHE A 238 13.47 4.32 9.80
CA PHE A 238 14.67 3.66 10.27
C PHE A 238 15.18 4.36 11.53
N VAL A 239 15.44 3.55 12.55
CA VAL A 239 16.08 4.01 13.78
C VAL A 239 17.39 3.28 13.93
N SER A 240 18.49 4.00 13.93
CA SER A 240 19.80 3.42 14.25
C SER A 240 20.13 3.66 15.71
N ASP A 241 20.63 2.63 16.41
CA ASP A 241 21.35 2.77 17.66
C ASP A 241 22.86 2.49 17.46
N THR A 242 23.60 2.30 18.54
CA THR A 242 25.05 2.03 18.50
C THR A 242 25.47 0.79 17.71
N THR A 243 24.60 -0.21 17.57
CA THR A 243 24.92 -1.51 16.95
C THR A 243 23.82 -2.05 16.04
N LYS A 244 22.65 -1.41 15.95
CA LYS A 244 21.50 -1.92 15.20
C LYS A 244 20.79 -0.84 14.39
N ILE A 245 20.16 -1.27 13.29
CA ILE A 245 19.08 -0.55 12.64
C ILE A 245 17.78 -1.31 12.82
N PHE A 246 16.76 -0.60 13.26
CA PHE A 246 15.38 -1.04 13.25
C PHE A 246 14.68 -0.42 12.05
N LYS A 247 13.89 -1.22 11.34
CA LYS A 247 12.94 -0.74 10.35
C LYS A 247 11.55 -0.85 10.94
N TYR A 248 10.85 0.27 10.98
CA TYR A 248 9.44 0.33 11.33
C TYR A 248 8.64 0.74 10.12
N THR A 249 7.46 0.17 9.99
CA THR A 249 6.44 0.65 9.08
C THR A 249 5.36 1.39 9.88
N TYR A 250 4.98 2.56 9.38
CA TYR A 250 3.80 3.26 9.89
C TYR A 250 2.55 2.77 9.15
N ASP A 251 1.50 2.60 9.94
CA ASP A 251 0.16 2.25 9.54
C ASP A 251 -0.80 3.21 10.24
N SER A 252 -1.78 3.76 9.52
CA SER A 252 -2.73 4.73 10.10
C SER A 252 -3.59 4.13 11.20
N ASP A 253 -3.80 2.82 11.19
CA ASP A 253 -4.78 2.15 12.03
C ASP A 253 -4.10 1.43 13.19
N THR A 254 -2.92 0.86 12.96
CA THR A 254 -2.15 0.09 13.95
C THR A 254 -0.93 0.83 14.51
N GLY A 255 -0.56 1.97 13.93
CA GLY A 255 0.58 2.78 14.36
C GLY A 255 1.91 2.22 13.85
N LEU A 256 2.95 2.25 14.68
CA LEU A 256 4.29 1.78 14.30
C LEU A 256 4.45 0.28 14.57
N THR A 257 4.76 -0.47 13.52
CA THR A 257 5.10 -1.90 13.61
C THR A 257 6.59 -2.11 13.33
N LEU A 258 7.26 -2.93 14.13
CA LEU A 258 8.66 -3.32 13.89
C LEU A 258 8.69 -4.42 12.83
N ASP A 259 9.22 -4.11 11.64
CA ASP A 259 9.25 -5.07 10.55
C ASP A 259 10.48 -5.98 10.62
N ALA A 260 11.64 -5.39 10.94
CA ALA A 260 12.91 -6.10 10.94
C ALA A 260 13.98 -5.38 11.76
N THR A 261 15.08 -6.07 12.05
CA THR A 261 16.28 -5.54 12.71
C THR A 261 17.54 -6.07 12.01
N ASP A 262 18.50 -5.19 11.77
CA ASP A 262 19.85 -5.56 11.30
C ASP A 262 20.92 -5.09 12.30
N THR A 263 21.99 -5.86 12.46
CA THR A 263 23.07 -5.60 13.42
C THR A 263 24.37 -5.23 12.69
N THR A 264 24.93 -4.07 12.99
CA THR A 264 26.22 -3.65 12.44
C THR A 264 27.36 -4.35 13.16
N ALA A 265 28.22 -5.04 12.40
CA ALA A 265 29.22 -5.94 12.98
C ALA A 265 30.45 -5.24 13.62
N SER A 266 30.62 -3.91 13.56
CA SER A 266 31.82 -3.27 14.17
C SER A 266 31.89 -1.73 14.28
N ALA A 267 30.82 -0.96 14.09
CA ALA A 267 30.92 0.50 14.28
C ALA A 267 29.58 1.16 14.60
N VAL A 268 29.68 2.28 15.33
CA VAL A 268 28.56 3.16 15.65
C VAL A 268 28.22 3.95 14.39
N ALA A 269 26.95 3.86 13.97
CA ALA A 269 26.44 4.71 12.90
C ALA A 269 26.59 6.18 13.32
N GLY A 270 27.20 7.00 12.46
CA GLY A 270 27.21 8.46 12.63
C GLY A 270 26.06 9.10 11.86
N ARG A 271 26.03 10.44 11.76
CA ARG A 271 24.86 11.12 11.19
C ARG A 271 24.67 10.79 9.69
N PRO A 272 23.51 10.24 9.30
CA PRO A 272 23.24 9.85 7.92
C PRO A 272 22.89 11.04 7.04
N ALA A 273 22.99 10.85 5.72
CA ALA A 273 22.58 11.83 4.71
C ALA A 273 21.87 11.15 3.53
N LYS A 274 20.84 11.81 2.98
CA LYS A 274 20.10 11.32 1.81
C LYS A 274 20.69 11.90 0.53
N MET A 275 21.10 11.03 -0.39
CA MET A 275 21.64 11.42 -1.70
C MET A 275 21.23 10.41 -2.76
N ASN A 276 20.92 10.85 -3.98
CA ASN A 276 20.59 9.98 -5.12
C ASN A 276 19.55 8.89 -4.76
N GLY A 277 18.53 9.29 -4.00
CA GLY A 277 17.42 8.42 -3.59
C GLY A 277 17.70 7.51 -2.39
N ASN A 278 18.94 7.40 -1.90
CA ASN A 278 19.32 6.46 -0.85
C ASN A 278 19.81 7.18 0.42
N HIS A 279 19.62 6.54 1.58
CA HIS A 279 20.24 6.97 2.84
C HIS A 279 21.62 6.33 2.97
N TYR A 280 22.60 7.14 3.35
CA TYR A 280 23.97 6.70 3.62
C TYR A 280 24.33 7.04 5.04
N SER A 281 24.90 6.09 5.77
CA SER A 281 25.37 6.31 7.13
C SER A 281 26.87 6.10 7.23
N PRO A 282 27.59 7.05 7.84
CA PRO A 282 28.99 6.85 8.20
C PRO A 282 29.12 5.80 9.32
N MET A 283 30.26 5.11 9.36
CA MET A 283 30.56 4.03 10.32
C MET A 283 31.79 4.37 11.18
N GLY A 284 31.76 5.54 11.84
CA GLY A 284 32.90 6.15 12.54
C GLY A 284 33.82 5.14 13.24
N SER A 285 34.99 4.91 12.65
CA SER A 285 36.14 4.09 13.11
C SER A 285 37.12 3.82 11.94
N GLY A 286 37.09 4.67 10.90
CA GLY A 286 37.86 4.41 9.67
C GLY A 286 37.27 3.33 8.76
N ALA A 287 36.03 2.89 9.02
CA ALA A 287 35.22 2.11 8.08
C ALA A 287 34.55 3.03 7.04
N THR A 288 34.20 2.45 5.90
CA THR A 288 33.47 3.11 4.82
C THR A 288 32.02 3.38 5.23
N ALA A 289 31.48 4.50 4.77
CA ALA A 289 30.06 4.76 4.86
C ALA A 289 29.27 3.65 4.15
N GLN A 290 28.12 3.34 4.71
CA GLN A 290 27.26 2.25 4.29
C GLN A 290 26.02 2.83 3.63
N LYS A 291 25.65 2.30 2.48
CA LYS A 291 24.35 2.52 1.84
C LYS A 291 23.32 1.67 2.57
N LEU A 292 22.24 2.29 3.00
CA LEU A 292 21.06 1.57 3.48
C LEU A 292 20.24 1.11 2.27
N THR A 293 20.22 -0.20 2.01
CA THR A 293 19.45 -0.81 0.92
C THR A 293 18.35 -1.66 1.55
N GLY A 294 17.21 -1.02 1.90
CA GLY A 294 16.21 -1.67 2.75
C GLY A 294 16.71 -1.72 4.20
N ILE A 295 16.66 -2.88 4.85
CA ILE A 295 17.24 -3.05 6.20
C ILE A 295 18.69 -3.54 6.19
N THR A 296 19.26 -3.84 5.02
CA THR A 296 20.65 -4.31 4.94
C THR A 296 21.61 -3.19 4.59
N TRP A 297 22.80 -3.27 5.15
CA TRP A 297 23.91 -2.39 4.81
C TRP A 297 24.70 -2.93 3.62
N ALA A 298 24.92 -2.08 2.62
CA ALA A 298 25.85 -2.34 1.54
C ALA A 298 26.94 -1.28 1.55
N ASP A 299 28.21 -1.70 1.52
CA ASP A 299 29.35 -0.79 1.47
C ASP A 299 29.25 0.16 0.27
N VAL A 300 29.49 1.45 0.51
CA VAL A 300 29.85 2.36 -0.58
C VAL A 300 31.27 2.04 -1.01
N THR A 301 31.45 1.68 -2.28
CA THR A 301 32.78 1.47 -2.86
C THR A 301 33.59 2.78 -2.83
N GLY A 302 34.78 2.77 -2.22
CA GLY A 302 35.66 3.94 -2.11
C GLY A 302 36.13 4.22 -0.68
N THR A 303 36.89 5.31 -0.46
CA THR A 303 37.44 5.68 0.87
C THR A 303 36.52 6.62 1.65
N TRP A 304 35.23 6.27 1.76
CA TRP A 304 34.19 7.08 2.42
C TRP A 304 34.25 6.99 3.96
N LYS A 305 35.42 7.29 4.53
CA LYS A 305 35.67 7.18 5.98
C LYS A 305 35.24 8.44 6.69
N ALA A 306 34.05 8.41 7.27
CA ALA A 306 33.45 9.57 7.90
C ALA A 306 32.93 9.25 9.30
N ASP A 307 32.96 10.25 10.18
CA ASP A 307 32.27 10.23 11.46
C ASP A 307 30.84 10.80 11.27
N HIS A 308 30.65 11.81 10.41
CA HIS A 308 29.35 12.45 10.12
C HIS A 308 29.21 12.86 8.65
N LEU A 309 27.99 12.85 8.13
CA LEU A 309 27.63 13.37 6.80
C LEU A 309 26.64 14.53 6.90
N ALA A 310 26.72 15.45 5.93
CA ALA A 310 25.68 16.44 5.67
C ALA A 310 25.53 16.64 4.16
N THR A 311 24.32 17.01 3.74
CA THR A 311 24.08 17.54 2.40
C THR A 311 24.26 19.05 2.41
N PHE A 312 24.71 19.60 1.29
CA PHE A 312 24.65 21.02 1.01
C PHE A 312 24.27 21.23 -0.44
N GLN A 313 23.72 22.39 -0.76
CA GLN A 313 23.37 22.73 -2.12
C GLN A 313 24.48 23.60 -2.75
N GLU A 314 25.00 23.16 -3.89
CA GLU A 314 25.88 23.96 -4.74
C GLU A 314 25.30 23.96 -6.15
N GLY A 315 24.68 25.07 -6.54
CA GLY A 315 23.85 25.13 -7.75
C GLY A 315 22.56 24.32 -7.60
N VAL A 316 22.25 23.48 -8.58
CA VAL A 316 21.02 22.64 -8.61
C VAL A 316 21.25 21.19 -8.18
N THR A 317 22.51 20.79 -8.00
CA THR A 317 22.87 19.42 -7.63
C THR A 317 23.17 19.35 -6.13
N PRO A 318 22.49 18.48 -5.34
CA PRO A 318 22.85 18.28 -3.95
C PRO A 318 24.23 17.61 -3.86
N LYS A 319 25.11 18.17 -3.03
CA LYS A 319 26.45 17.65 -2.73
C LYS A 319 26.54 17.17 -1.28
N LEU A 320 27.60 16.42 -0.97
CA LEU A 320 27.87 15.95 0.39
C LEU A 320 29.13 16.58 0.96
N ALA A 321 29.05 16.92 2.24
CA ALA A 321 30.17 17.21 3.11
C ALA A 321 30.34 16.07 4.12
N ARG A 322 31.58 15.81 4.54
CA ARG A 322 31.88 14.83 5.57
C ARG A 322 32.85 15.35 6.60
N VAL A 323 32.69 14.86 7.82
CA VAL A 323 33.76 14.85 8.83
C VAL A 323 34.62 13.63 8.57
N ASN A 324 35.90 13.82 8.26
CA ASN A 324 36.82 12.71 8.02
C ASN A 324 37.08 11.92 9.32
N SER A 325 36.85 10.60 9.33
CA SER A 325 36.99 9.79 10.55
C SER A 325 38.43 9.44 10.90
N THR A 326 39.36 9.53 9.95
CA THR A 326 40.77 9.15 10.13
C THR A 326 41.67 10.34 10.44
N THR A 327 41.30 11.53 9.98
CA THR A 327 42.05 12.76 10.24
C THR A 327 41.21 13.71 11.09
N PRO A 328 41.64 14.02 12.33
CA PRO A 328 40.93 14.97 13.16
C PRO A 328 40.75 16.31 12.46
N ASN A 329 39.58 16.92 12.65
CA ASN A 329 39.34 18.33 12.33
C ASN A 329 39.37 18.68 10.83
N LYS A 330 39.12 17.68 9.99
CA LYS A 330 38.97 17.88 8.55
C LYS A 330 37.52 17.71 8.13
N VAL A 331 37.01 18.75 7.47
CA VAL A 331 35.79 18.68 6.67
C VAL A 331 36.19 18.58 5.21
N GLU A 332 35.64 17.59 4.52
CA GLU A 332 35.88 17.34 3.10
C GLU A 332 34.57 17.49 2.34
N LEU A 333 34.63 18.11 1.16
CA LEU A 333 33.49 18.28 0.26
C LEU A 333 33.68 17.34 -0.93
N ASN A 334 32.58 16.75 -1.39
CA ASN A 334 32.58 15.94 -2.62
C ASN A 334 32.53 16.89 -3.83
N ALA A 335 33.70 17.24 -4.39
CA ALA A 335 33.87 18.41 -5.24
C ALA A 335 33.17 18.34 -6.61
N ASP A 336 33.09 17.17 -7.29
CA ASP A 336 32.93 17.22 -8.76
C ASP A 336 31.63 16.69 -9.38
N THR A 337 30.80 15.85 -8.72
CA THR A 337 29.65 15.28 -9.46
C THR A 337 28.37 15.00 -8.67
N GLY A 338 28.40 15.06 -7.34
CA GLY A 338 27.29 14.53 -6.52
C GLY A 338 27.15 12.99 -6.63
N ALA A 339 28.12 12.31 -7.26
CA ALA A 339 28.15 10.87 -7.34
C ALA A 339 28.70 10.24 -6.05
N VAL A 340 28.08 9.13 -5.67
CA VAL A 340 28.46 8.34 -4.50
C VAL A 340 29.62 7.42 -4.92
N GLY A 341 30.85 7.74 -4.55
CA GLY A 341 32.05 6.96 -4.89
C GLY A 341 33.29 7.77 -5.30
N ASP A 342 33.16 9.09 -5.47
CA ASP A 342 34.26 9.97 -5.88
C ASP A 342 35.36 10.11 -4.80
N ASN A 343 36.55 10.55 -5.22
CA ASN A 343 37.70 10.80 -4.37
C ASN A 343 37.52 12.10 -3.58
N TRP A 344 37.40 11.95 -2.26
CA TRP A 344 37.40 13.07 -1.31
C TRP A 344 38.83 13.56 -1.10
N SER A 345 39.19 14.68 -1.72
CA SER A 345 40.49 15.33 -1.50
C SER A 345 40.35 16.84 -1.39
N GLY A 346 41.15 17.47 -0.53
CA GLY A 346 41.11 18.92 -0.29
C GLY A 346 40.50 19.37 1.04
N GLY A 347 40.37 18.47 2.03
CA GLY A 347 39.75 18.80 3.31
C GLY A 347 40.37 20.00 4.01
N SER A 348 39.53 20.99 4.30
CA SER A 348 39.92 22.19 5.04
C SER A 348 39.90 21.90 6.53
N SER A 349 40.94 22.35 7.23
CA SER A 349 40.97 22.30 8.69
C SER A 349 39.91 23.26 9.23
N VAL A 350 39.01 22.76 10.06
CA VAL A 350 38.16 23.64 10.88
C VAL A 350 39.01 24.14 12.06
N GLY A 351 38.73 25.35 12.54
CA GLY A 351 39.63 26.13 13.42
C GLY A 351 39.98 25.51 14.78
N ASP A 352 39.37 24.39 15.16
CA ASP A 352 39.70 23.63 16.36
C ASP A 352 40.52 22.38 15.98
N THR A 353 41.73 22.26 16.53
CA THR A 353 42.61 21.10 16.30
C THR A 353 42.63 20.10 17.46
N SER A 354 41.91 20.37 18.55
CA SER A 354 42.07 19.67 19.84
C SER A 354 41.20 18.42 19.99
N THR A 355 40.02 18.39 19.35
CA THR A 355 39.07 17.27 19.45
C THR A 355 38.42 16.98 18.10
N LYS A 356 38.19 15.71 17.76
CA LYS A 356 37.44 15.34 16.55
C LYS A 356 36.11 16.10 16.44
N ILE A 357 35.73 16.47 15.22
CA ILE A 357 34.40 16.98 14.94
C ILE A 357 33.39 15.86 15.21
N THR A 358 32.45 16.10 16.11
CA THR A 358 31.44 15.11 16.52
C THR A 358 30.06 15.39 15.94
N ASP A 359 29.88 16.46 15.17
CA ASP A 359 28.74 16.62 14.28
C ASP A 359 28.99 17.72 13.23
N LEU A 360 28.26 17.69 12.12
CA LEU A 360 28.34 18.69 11.07
C LEU A 360 26.96 19.31 10.82
N VAL A 361 26.59 20.42 11.44
CA VAL A 361 25.26 21.01 11.24
C VAL A 361 25.19 21.76 9.90
N GLU A 362 24.11 21.57 9.14
CA GLU A 362 23.81 22.44 8.00
C GLU A 362 23.36 23.80 8.54
N ALA A 363 24.14 24.85 8.29
CA ALA A 363 23.73 26.20 8.60
C ALA A 363 22.78 26.69 7.49
N GLN A 364 21.47 26.61 7.73
CA GLN A 364 20.51 27.26 6.84
C GLN A 364 20.85 28.76 6.75
N ASP A 365 20.87 29.28 5.53
CA ASP A 365 21.06 30.69 5.17
C ASP A 365 22.44 31.35 5.48
N GLN A 366 23.47 30.59 5.84
CA GLN A 366 24.80 31.18 6.14
C GLN A 366 25.95 30.74 5.24
N LEU A 367 25.76 29.78 4.34
CA LEU A 367 26.86 29.24 3.53
C LEU A 367 27.05 29.87 2.16
N PHE A 368 26.12 30.70 1.64
CA PHE A 368 26.34 31.56 0.46
C PHE A 368 25.40 32.79 0.49
N PRO A 369 25.90 34.03 0.33
CA PRO A 369 25.08 35.19 -0.02
C PRO A 369 24.66 35.23 -1.49
#